data_AF-A0A9D7FC02-F1
#
_entry.id   AF-A0A9D7FC02-F1
#
_cell.length_a   1.000
_cell.length_b   1.000
_cell.length_c   1.000
_cell.angle_alpha   90.00
_cell.angle_beta   90.00
_cell.angle_gamma   90.00
#
_symmetry.space_group_name_H-M   'P 1'
#
loop_
_entity.id
_entity.type
_entity.pdbx_description
1 polymer ?
#
loop_
_entity_poly.entity_id
_entity_poly.type
_entity_poly.pdbx_seq_one_letter_code
_entity_poly.pdbx_strand_id
1 'polypeptide(L)'
;MPANLAERLVDWKMYFKGIIESDRTLVFGHAKPLPREVRTSPHNWYIDLVYNFGLIALLPVIALIGFTMQQVWCFRKTFPAETWWLVGLVAFMVLVDSNLKVTLRQPYPGIFAYFLWGFLLTRLRFRPVSRQGT
;
A
#
# COMPACT_ATOMS: atom_id res chain seq x y z
N MET A 1 22.59 2.75 14.98
CA MET A 1 21.17 2.47 14.64
C MET A 1 20.65 1.44 15.63
N PRO A 2 19.38 1.50 16.07
CA PRO A 2 18.82 0.43 16.91
C PRO A 2 18.86 -0.91 16.16
N ALA A 3 19.19 -2.00 16.87
CA ALA A 3 19.43 -3.32 16.28
C ALA A 3 18.27 -3.79 15.38
N ASN A 4 17.03 -3.49 15.78
CA ASN A 4 15.81 -3.86 15.04
C ASN A 4 15.69 -3.25 13.63
N LEU A 5 16.32 -2.08 13.37
CA LEU A 5 16.31 -1.48 12.02
C LEU A 5 17.39 -2.09 11.13
N ALA A 6 18.52 -2.49 11.70
CA ALA A 6 19.61 -3.12 10.96
C ALA A 6 19.20 -4.50 10.43
N GLU A 7 18.54 -5.31 11.26
CA GLU A 7 18.00 -6.62 10.86
C GLU A 7 16.98 -6.49 9.71
N ARG A 8 16.08 -5.50 9.79
CA ARG A 8 15.08 -5.24 8.73
C ARG A 8 15.71 -4.87 7.39
N LEU A 9 16.79 -4.09 7.39
CA LEU A 9 17.49 -3.74 6.16
C LEU A 9 18.17 -4.96 5.52
N VAL A 10 18.68 -5.88 6.33
CA VAL A 10 19.24 -7.15 5.85
C VAL A 10 18.14 -8.02 5.24
N ASP A 11 16.99 -8.14 5.91
CA ASP A 11 15.82 -8.86 5.40
C ASP A 11 15.36 -8.26 4.07
N TRP A 12 15.21 -6.94 3.99
CA TRP A 12 14.81 -6.26 2.75
C TRP A 12 15.76 -6.56 1.61
N LYS A 13 17.07 -6.51 1.85
CA LYS A 13 18.08 -6.83 0.84
C LYS A 13 17.98 -8.28 0.37
N MET A 14 17.69 -9.22 1.26
CA MET A 14 17.48 -10.63 0.93
C MET A 14 16.26 -10.83 0.03
N TYR A 15 15.11 -10.23 0.40
CA TYR A 15 13.89 -10.31 -0.39
C TYR A 15 14.03 -9.64 -1.76
N PHE A 16 14.68 -8.47 -1.83
CA PHE A 16 14.97 -7.79 -3.10
C PHE A 16 15.86 -8.63 -4.01
N LYS A 17 16.87 -9.31 -3.47
CA LYS A 17 17.74 -10.20 -4.25
C LYS A 17 16.95 -11.36 -4.88
N GLY A 18 15.99 -11.93 -4.14
CA GLY A 18 15.10 -12.97 -4.69
C GLY A 18 14.16 -12.44 -5.78
N ILE A 19 13.61 -11.22 -5.61
CA ILE A 19 12.72 -10.60 -6.62
C ILE A 19 13.43 -10.41 -7.97
N ILE A 20 14.73 -10.07 -7.98
CA ILE A 20 15.51 -9.77 -9.18
C ILE A 20 16.20 -11.04 -9.75
N GLU A 21 16.00 -12.21 -9.15
CA GLU A 21 16.67 -13.46 -9.58
C GLU A 21 16.26 -13.91 -10.99
N SER A 22 15.04 -13.59 -11.44
CA SER A 22 14.56 -13.92 -12.79
C SER A 22 13.46 -12.96 -13.24
N ASP A 23 13.41 -12.62 -14.53
CA ASP A 23 12.33 -11.80 -15.11
C ASP A 23 10.93 -12.41 -14.86
N ARG A 24 10.85 -13.75 -14.82
CA ARG A 24 9.60 -14.46 -14.53
C ARG A 24 9.18 -14.31 -13.08
N THR A 25 10.11 -14.39 -12.13
CA THR A 25 9.82 -14.23 -10.70
C THR A 25 9.55 -12.77 -10.35
N LEU A 26 10.12 -11.83 -11.09
CA LEU A 26 9.83 -10.40 -10.97
C LEU A 26 8.38 -10.08 -11.38
N VAL A 27 7.89 -10.65 -12.48
CA VAL A 27 6.52 -10.37 -12.97
C VAL A 27 5.45 -11.17 -12.21
N PHE A 28 5.69 -12.46 -11.95
CA PHE A 28 4.68 -13.38 -11.41
C PHE A 28 4.92 -13.81 -9.96
N GLY A 29 6.04 -13.43 -9.35
CA GLY A 29 6.40 -13.85 -8.00
C GLY A 29 6.96 -15.26 -7.92
N HIS A 30 7.21 -15.71 -6.69
CA HIS A 30 7.72 -17.05 -6.41
C HIS A 30 6.58 -18.04 -6.19
N ALA A 31 6.61 -19.17 -6.90
CA ALA A 31 5.61 -20.25 -6.73
C ALA A 31 5.69 -20.96 -5.37
N LYS A 32 6.85 -20.91 -4.70
CA LYS A 32 7.05 -21.46 -3.36
C LYS A 32 7.46 -20.33 -2.40
N PRO A 33 6.80 -20.19 -1.24
CA PRO A 33 7.24 -19.25 -0.23
C PRO A 33 8.60 -19.66 0.35
N LEU A 34 9.39 -18.70 0.84
CA LEU A 34 10.65 -18.98 1.54
C LEU A 34 10.46 -20.01 2.66
N PRO A 35 11.40 -20.95 2.84
CA PRO A 35 11.41 -21.88 3.97
C PRO A 35 11.28 -21.14 5.31
N ARG A 36 10.42 -21.65 6.20
CA ARG A 36 10.10 -20.99 7.47
C ARG A 36 11.31 -20.82 8.40
N GLU A 37 12.33 -21.65 8.22
CA GLU A 37 13.58 -21.64 8.98
C GLU A 37 14.45 -20.40 8.72
N VAL A 38 14.23 -19.73 7.58
CA VAL A 38 14.95 -18.51 7.16
C VAL A 38 14.05 -17.27 7.29
N ARG A 39 12.81 -17.43 7.79
CA ARG A 39 11.74 -16.44 7.63
C ARG A 39 11.68 -15.46 8.79
N THR A 40 12.55 -14.46 8.78
CA THR A 40 12.25 -13.17 9.41
C THR A 40 11.25 -12.44 8.51
N SER A 41 10.10 -12.05 9.06
CA SER A 41 9.08 -11.31 8.29
C SER A 41 9.73 -10.09 7.64
N PRO A 42 9.48 -9.78 6.35
CA PRO A 42 10.08 -8.62 5.71
C PRO A 42 9.60 -7.30 6.34
N HIS A 43 8.58 -7.33 7.23
CA HIS A 43 8.02 -6.14 7.88
C HIS A 43 7.61 -5.03 6.89
N ASN A 44 7.43 -5.37 5.62
CA ASN A 44 7.02 -4.47 4.56
C ASN A 44 6.06 -5.23 3.66
N TRP A 45 4.81 -4.78 3.63
CA TRP A 45 3.75 -5.45 2.90
C TRP A 45 3.99 -5.42 1.38
N TYR A 46 4.58 -4.35 0.85
CA TYR A 46 4.85 -4.23 -0.58
C TYR A 46 5.90 -5.24 -1.04
N ILE A 47 6.98 -5.38 -0.27
CA ILE A 47 8.04 -6.37 -0.56
C ILE A 47 7.48 -7.80 -0.47
N ASP A 48 6.66 -8.09 0.55
CA ASP A 48 5.98 -9.37 0.68
C ASP A 48 5.04 -9.63 -0.50
N LEU A 49 4.27 -8.64 -0.94
CA LEU A 49 3.36 -8.77 -2.08
C LEU A 49 4.12 -9.08 -3.38
N VAL A 50 5.19 -8.34 -3.67
CA VAL A 50 6.00 -8.55 -4.88
C VAL A 50 6.72 -9.88 -4.84
N TYR A 51 7.26 -10.28 -3.70
CA TYR A 51 7.95 -11.56 -3.59
C TYR A 51 7.02 -12.74 -3.88
N ASN A 52 5.80 -12.73 -3.34
CA ASN A 52 4.86 -13.85 -3.49
C ASN A 52 4.05 -13.81 -4.80
N PHE A 53 3.67 -12.63 -5.29
CA PHE A 53 2.74 -12.47 -6.42
C PHE A 53 3.30 -11.66 -7.60
N GLY A 54 4.53 -11.16 -7.48
CA GLY A 54 5.21 -10.36 -8.51
C GLY A 54 4.74 -8.92 -8.57
N LEU A 55 5.36 -8.15 -9.47
CA LEU A 55 5.01 -6.75 -9.70
C LEU A 55 3.59 -6.55 -10.22
N ILE A 56 3.01 -7.55 -10.89
CA ILE A 56 1.65 -7.44 -11.43
C ILE A 56 0.61 -7.23 -10.32
N ALA A 57 0.85 -7.81 -9.14
CA ALA A 57 -0.02 -7.64 -7.98
C ALA A 57 0.04 -6.23 -7.36
N LEU A 58 1.10 -5.48 -7.61
CA LEU A 58 1.18 -4.07 -7.20
C LEU A 58 0.34 -3.14 -8.08
N LEU A 59 0.10 -3.50 -9.35
CA LEU A 59 -0.64 -2.65 -10.29
C LEU A 59 -2.00 -2.16 -9.76
N PRO A 60 -2.91 -3.02 -9.24
CA PRO A 60 -4.19 -2.55 -8.72
C PRO A 60 -4.02 -1.59 -7.53
N VAL A 61 -3.00 -1.81 -6.69
CA VAL A 61 -2.72 -0.96 -5.52
C VAL A 61 -2.20 0.40 -5.97
N ILE A 62 -1.23 0.42 -6.89
CA ILE A 62 -0.66 1.65 -7.46
C ILE A 62 -1.75 2.44 -8.19
N ALA A 63 -2.59 1.76 -8.98
CA ALA A 63 -3.71 2.38 -9.66
C ALA A 63 -4.70 3.01 -8.65
N LEU A 64 -5.01 2.32 -7.55
CA LEU A 64 -5.90 2.84 -6.52
C LEU A 64 -5.30 4.05 -5.79
N ILE A 65 -4.00 4.01 -5.47
CA ILE A 65 -3.27 5.14 -4.89
C ILE A 65 -3.29 6.33 -5.83
N GLY A 66 -2.92 6.12 -7.10
CA GLY A 66 -2.89 7.16 -8.13
C GLY A 66 -4.28 7.78 -8.35
N PHE A 67 -5.32 6.95 -8.43
CA PHE A 67 -6.70 7.41 -8.55
C PHE A 67 -7.13 8.25 -7.33
N THR A 68 -6.80 7.79 -6.12
CA THR A 68 -7.11 8.52 -4.88
C THR A 68 -6.38 9.87 -4.85
N MET A 69 -5.10 9.90 -5.22
CA MET A 69 -4.30 11.13 -5.28
C MET A 69 -4.84 12.11 -6.31
N GLN A 70 -5.23 11.62 -7.49
CA GLN A 70 -5.85 12.44 -8.54
C GLN A 70 -7.13 13.10 -8.02
N GLN A 71 -8.01 12.33 -7.38
CA GLN A 71 -9.26 12.85 -6.82
C GLN A 71 -9.01 13.87 -5.70
N VAL A 72 -8.06 13.59 -4.79
CA VAL A 72 -7.68 14.54 -3.75
C VAL A 72 -7.14 15.84 -4.36
N TRP A 73 -6.32 15.74 -5.41
CA TRP A 73 -5.75 16.91 -6.09
C TRP A 73 -6.82 17.77 -6.77
N CYS A 74 -7.73 17.15 -7.51
CA CYS A 74 -8.81 17.84 -8.23
C CYS A 74 -9.76 18.58 -7.28
N PHE A 75 -10.11 17.97 -6.14
CA PHE A 75 -11.12 18.52 -5.22
C PHE A 75 -10.53 19.18 -3.95
N ARG A 76 -9.20 19.39 -3.91
CA ARG A 76 -8.46 19.89 -2.74
C ARG A 76 -9.00 21.19 -2.12
N LYS A 77 -9.56 22.08 -2.95
CA LYS A 77 -10.06 23.39 -2.51
C LYS A 77 -11.46 23.33 -1.89
N THR A 78 -12.15 22.21 -2.03
CA THR A 78 -13.56 22.10 -1.67
C THR A 78 -13.75 21.29 -0.39
N PHE A 79 -12.72 20.61 0.12
CA PHE A 79 -12.84 19.70 1.25
C PHE A 79 -13.00 20.41 2.61
N PRO A 80 -13.89 19.91 3.48
CA PRO A 80 -13.86 20.28 4.89
C PRO A 80 -12.60 19.74 5.57
N ALA A 81 -12.18 20.36 6.67
CA ALA A 81 -10.97 19.99 7.41
C ALA A 81 -10.96 18.51 7.85
N GLU A 82 -12.13 17.95 8.19
CA GLU A 82 -12.28 16.53 8.55
C GLU A 82 -11.86 15.56 7.42
N THR A 83 -12.12 15.93 6.17
CA THR A 83 -11.73 15.10 5.02
C THR A 83 -10.22 15.12 4.82
N TRP A 84 -9.55 16.23 5.14
CA TRP A 84 -8.08 16.29 5.12
C TRP A 84 -7.44 15.38 6.15
N TRP A 85 -8.03 15.28 7.35
CA TRP A 85 -7.60 14.30 8.35
C TRP A 85 -7.76 12.87 7.86
N LEU A 86 -8.88 12.56 7.21
CA LEU A 86 -9.10 11.24 6.63
C LEU A 86 -8.10 10.92 5.51
N VAL A 87 -7.80 11.88 4.63
CA VAL A 87 -6.75 11.75 3.60
C VAL A 87 -5.39 11.45 4.25
N GLY A 88 -5.01 12.23 5.27
CA GLY A 88 -3.75 12.06 5.99
C GLY A 88 -3.67 10.69 6.67
N LEU A 89 -4.74 10.24 7.31
CA LEU A 89 -4.82 8.95 7.98
C LEU A 89 -4.68 7.78 6.99
N VAL A 90 -5.43 7.81 5.89
CA VAL A 90 -5.32 6.77 4.85
C VAL A 90 -3.93 6.78 4.21
N ALA A 91 -3.38 7.95 3.91
CA ALA A 91 -2.02 8.08 3.38
C ALA A 91 -0.97 7.53 4.35
N PHE A 92 -1.11 7.80 5.66
CA PHE A 92 -0.24 7.24 6.68
C PHE A 92 -0.33 5.71 6.75
N MET A 93 -1.54 5.14 6.76
CA MET A 93 -1.71 3.69 6.82
C MET A 93 -1.14 2.99 5.57
N VAL A 94 -1.42 3.53 4.39
CA VAL A 94 -0.98 2.93 3.12
C VAL A 94 0.51 3.14 2.92
N LEU A 95 1.03 4.35 3.07
CA LEU A 95 2.43 4.64 2.71
C LEU A 95 3.42 4.36 3.84
N VAL A 96 3.05 4.61 5.10
CA VAL A 96 3.98 4.50 6.23
C VAL A 96 3.80 3.17 6.94
N ASP A 97 2.59 2.89 7.43
CA ASP A 97 2.34 1.70 8.25
C ASP A 97 2.53 0.41 7.42
N SER A 98 2.14 0.40 6.15
CA SER A 98 2.35 -0.76 5.26
C SER A 98 3.79 -0.95 4.79
N ASN A 99 4.66 0.05 4.91
CA ASN A 99 6.10 -0.10 4.66
C ASN A 99 6.87 -0.61 5.89
N LEU A 100 6.35 -0.35 7.09
CA LEU A 100 7.01 -0.70 8.36
C LEU A 100 6.39 -1.91 9.06
N LYS A 101 5.21 -2.34 8.61
CA LYS A 101 4.46 -3.50 9.07
C LYS A 101 3.75 -4.16 7.90
N VAL A 102 3.26 -5.37 8.16
CA VAL A 102 2.51 -6.19 7.21
C VAL A 102 1.00 -5.94 7.35
N THR A 103 0.63 -4.66 7.52
CA THR A 103 -0.69 -4.20 7.97
C THR A 103 -1.81 -4.59 7.02
N LEU A 104 -1.61 -4.39 5.72
CA LEU A 104 -2.63 -4.67 4.69
C LEU A 104 -2.90 -6.16 4.46
N ARG A 105 -2.06 -7.05 4.99
CA ARG A 105 -2.26 -8.51 4.95
C ARG A 105 -2.90 -9.03 6.24
N GLN A 106 -2.78 -8.30 7.35
CA GLN A 106 -3.38 -8.71 8.61
C GLN A 106 -4.89 -8.46 8.57
N PRO A 107 -5.72 -9.40 9.08
CA PRO A 107 -7.17 -9.34 8.94
C PRO A 107 -7.76 -8.07 9.54
N TYR A 108 -7.47 -7.77 10.81
CA TYR A 108 -8.06 -6.62 11.49
C TYR A 108 -7.58 -5.26 10.97
N PRO A 109 -6.27 -4.95 10.96
CA PRO A 109 -5.83 -3.63 10.54
C PRO A 109 -5.92 -3.44 9.01
N GLY A 110 -5.87 -4.53 8.23
CA GLY A 110 -6.12 -4.49 6.79
C GLY A 110 -7.57 -4.13 6.47
N ILE A 111 -8.55 -4.80 7.09
CA ILE A 111 -9.98 -4.46 6.92
C ILE A 111 -10.22 -3.00 7.30
N PHE A 112 -9.63 -2.54 8.42
CA PHE A 112 -9.76 -1.16 8.85
C PHE A 112 -9.16 -0.17 7.84
N ALA A 113 -7.97 -0.43 7.30
CA ALA A 113 -7.35 0.40 6.28
C ALA A 113 -8.20 0.50 5.01
N TYR A 114 -8.68 -0.65 4.48
CA TYR A 114 -9.53 -0.66 3.29
C TYR A 114 -10.89 -0.01 3.52
N PHE A 115 -11.47 -0.17 4.72
CA PHE A 115 -12.71 0.51 5.10
C PHE A 115 -12.54 2.04 5.08
N LEU A 116 -11.50 2.56 5.75
CA LEU A 116 -11.22 4.00 5.76
C LEU A 116 -10.90 4.53 4.36
N TRP A 117 -10.19 3.75 3.54
CA TRP A 117 -9.91 4.12 2.16
C TRP A 117 -11.18 4.17 1.30
N GLY A 118 -12.07 3.19 1.45
CA GLY A 118 -13.38 3.20 0.81
C GLY A 118 -14.24 4.38 1.27
N PHE A 119 -14.24 4.69 2.57
CA PHE A 119 -14.93 5.85 3.14
C PHE A 119 -14.36 7.18 2.61
N LEU A 120 -13.04 7.26 2.41
CA LEU A 120 -12.42 8.41 1.75
C LEU A 120 -12.94 8.53 0.31
N LEU A 121 -12.93 7.43 -0.46
CA LEU A 121 -13.38 7.44 -1.84
C LEU A 121 -14.86 7.83 -1.98
N THR A 122 -15.74 7.44 -1.06
CA THR A 122 -17.14 7.90 -1.09
C THR A 122 -17.23 9.40 -0.85
N ARG A 123 -16.48 9.96 0.11
CA ARG A 123 -16.39 11.41 0.32
C ARG A 123 -15.84 12.16 -0.89
N LEU A 124 -14.93 11.54 -1.65
CA LEU A 124 -14.36 12.09 -2.88
C LEU A 124 -15.29 11.98 -4.10
N ARG A 125 -16.13 10.93 -4.17
CA ARG A 125 -17.06 10.70 -5.31
C ARG A 125 -18.38 11.47 -5.18
N PHE A 126 -18.86 11.74 -3.96
CA PHE A 126 -20.16 12.37 -3.71
C PHE A 126 -20.23 13.89 -3.95
N ARG A 127 -19.32 14.45 -4.76
CA ARG A 127 -19.56 15.75 -5.41
C ARG A 127 -19.70 15.56 -6.92
N PRO A 128 -20.90 15.20 -7.41
CA PRO A 128 -21.20 15.39 -8.81
C PRO A 128 -21.09 16.89 -9.11
N VAL A 129 -20.43 17.17 -10.23
CA VAL A 129 -20.44 18.42 -10.98
C VAL A 129 -21.69 19.24 -10.64
N SER A 130 -21.50 20.37 -9.95
CA SER A 130 -22.46 21.46 -10.05
C SER A 130 -22.45 21.89 -11.52
N ARG A 131 -23.34 21.31 -12.34
CA ARG A 131 -23.80 21.95 -13.56
C ARG A 131 -24.59 23.17 -13.10
N GLN A 132 -23.86 24.23 -12.79
CA GLN A 132 -24.42 25.57 -12.71
C GLN A 132 -24.35 26.17 -14.11
N GLY A 133 -25.52 26.59 -14.61
CA GLY A 133 -25.69 27.44 -15.79
C GLY A 133 -25.62 26.68 -17.11
N THR A 134 -26.56 26.80 -18.03
CA THR A 134 -27.65 27.77 -18.25
C THR A 134 -28.68 27.13 -19.16
#